data_AF-A0A970X2S0-F1
#
_entry.id   AF-A0A970X2S0-F1
#
_cell.length_a   1.000
_cell.length_b   1.000
_cell.length_c   1.000
_cell.angle_alpha   90.00
_cell.angle_beta   90.00
_cell.angle_gamma   90.00
#
_symmetry.space_group_name_H-M   'P 1'
#
loop_
_entity.id
_entity.type
_entity.pdbx_description
1 polymer ?
#
loop_
_entity_poly.entity_id
_entity_poly.type
_entity_poly.pdbx_seq_one_letter_code
_entity_poly.pdbx_strand_id
1 'polypeptide(L)'
;SKDANGVIHVSIVNLDHKNAISTNCSLGQVAVKSVSGQIVTAADLATFNSFEKPNEVIMTDFKGAKYKDGVLSLTIPAKSVITIALK
;
A
#
# COMPACT_ATOMS: atom_id res chain seq x y z
N SER A 1 -11.18 -2.19 -5.74
CA SER A 1 -11.93 -1.84 -6.98
C SER A 1 -11.30 -2.58 -8.15
N LYS A 2 -11.96 -2.60 -9.31
CA LYS A 2 -11.40 -3.14 -10.56
C LYS A 2 -11.55 -2.08 -11.65
N ASP A 3 -10.48 -1.77 -12.36
CA ASP A 3 -10.53 -0.78 -13.44
C ASP A 3 -11.01 -1.39 -14.77
N ALA A 4 -11.16 -0.54 -15.80
CA ALA A 4 -11.61 -0.96 -17.12
C ALA A 4 -10.65 -1.96 -17.82
N ASN A 5 -9.38 -1.98 -17.43
CA ASN A 5 -8.38 -2.93 -17.92
C ASN A 5 -8.37 -4.24 -17.13
N GLY A 6 -9.23 -4.32 -16.10
CA GLY A 6 -9.37 -5.47 -15.24
C GLY A 6 -8.35 -5.57 -14.11
N VAL A 7 -7.51 -4.55 -13.90
CA VAL A 7 -6.55 -4.49 -12.80
C VAL A 7 -7.31 -4.31 -11.50
N ILE A 8 -6.97 -5.12 -10.50
CA ILE A 8 -7.58 -5.05 -9.17
C ILE A 8 -6.75 -4.10 -8.32
N HIS A 9 -7.39 -3.07 -7.79
CA HIS A 9 -6.78 -2.09 -6.90
C HIS A 9 -7.28 -2.30 -5.47
N VAL A 10 -6.35 -2.48 -4.53
CA VAL A 10 -6.62 -2.61 -3.09
C VAL A 10 -5.98 -1.43 -2.38
N SER A 11 -6.78 -0.62 -1.68
CA SER A 11 -6.28 0.50 -0.87
C SER A 11 -6.43 0.18 0.60
N ILE A 12 -5.36 0.36 1.37
CA ILE A 12 -5.32 0.05 2.80
C ILE A 12 -4.70 1.23 3.55
N VAL A 13 -5.24 1.51 4.74
CA VAL A 13 -4.71 2.51 5.66
C VAL A 13 -4.35 1.84 6.97
N ASN A 14 -3.16 2.15 7.51
CA ASN A 14 -2.80 1.83 8.88
C ASN A 14 -2.93 3.09 9.75
N LEU A 15 -3.91 3.06 10.64
CA LEU A 15 -4.20 4.14 11.59
C LEU A 15 -3.33 4.07 12.85
N ASP A 16 -2.64 2.95 13.10
CA ASP A 16 -1.69 2.84 14.19
C ASP A 16 -0.43 3.65 13.84
N HIS A 17 -0.14 4.65 14.65
CA HIS A 17 0.99 5.55 14.46
C HIS A 17 2.36 4.98 14.84
N LYS A 18 2.38 3.82 15.51
CA LYS A 18 3.55 3.18 16.11
C LYS A 18 3.84 1.82 15.48
N ASN A 19 2.82 1.00 15.28
CA ASN A 19 3.02 -0.40 14.91
C ASN A 19 2.71 -0.67 13.43
N ALA A 20 3.56 -1.47 12.81
CA ALA A 20 3.24 -2.08 11.52
C ALA A 20 2.18 -3.18 11.72
N ILE A 21 1.32 -3.36 10.73
CA ILE A 21 0.27 -4.37 10.72
C ILE A 21 0.57 -5.38 9.62
N SER A 22 0.68 -6.65 9.98
CA SER A 22 0.71 -7.74 9.01
C SER A 22 -0.70 -8.28 8.84
N THR A 23 -1.19 -8.33 7.60
CA THR A 23 -2.55 -8.80 7.30
C THR A 23 -2.61 -9.56 5.99
N ASN A 24 -3.65 -10.36 5.85
CA ASN A 24 -3.96 -11.12 4.64
C ASN A 24 -5.35 -10.71 4.14
N CYS A 25 -5.46 -10.54 2.83
CA CYS A 25 -6.73 -10.32 2.15
C CYS A 25 -6.98 -11.49 1.20
N SER A 26 -8.06 -12.23 1.41
CA SER A 26 -8.50 -13.26 0.48
C SER A 26 -9.18 -12.59 -0.71
N LEU A 27 -8.60 -12.76 -1.90
CA LEU A 27 -9.13 -12.20 -3.16
C LEU A 27 -9.66 -13.30 -4.10
N GLY A 28 -9.52 -14.56 -3.70
CA GLY A 28 -9.80 -15.71 -4.56
C GLY A 28 -8.78 -15.85 -5.70
N GLN A 29 -8.95 -16.87 -6.54
CA GLN A 29 -8.04 -17.11 -7.65
C GLN A 29 -8.27 -16.08 -8.77
N VAL A 30 -7.39 -15.09 -8.82
CA VAL A 30 -7.31 -14.10 -9.90
C VAL A 30 -6.01 -14.29 -10.68
N ALA A 31 -6.09 -14.15 -12.01
CA ALA A 31 -4.93 -14.20 -12.88
C ALA A 31 -4.11 -12.92 -12.69
N VAL A 32 -2.98 -13.05 -11.98
CA VAL A 32 -2.08 -11.93 -11.67
C VAL A 32 -0.73 -12.21 -12.28
N LYS A 33 -0.29 -11.35 -13.18
CA LYS A 33 1.05 -11.33 -13.79
C LYS A 33 2.03 -10.55 -12.93
N SER A 34 1.57 -9.49 -12.27
CA SER A 34 2.43 -8.67 -11.42
C SER A 34 1.66 -7.98 -10.29
N VAL A 35 2.38 -7.77 -9.19
CA VAL A 35 1.92 -6.96 -8.05
C VAL A 35 2.81 -5.73 -7.96
N SER A 36 2.20 -4.56 -7.94
CA SER A 36 2.89 -3.29 -7.72
C SER A 36 2.15 -2.52 -6.63
N GLY A 37 2.87 -1.68 -5.88
CA GLY A 37 2.27 -0.90 -4.82
C GLY A 37 2.90 0.48 -4.69
N GLN A 38 2.13 1.42 -4.16
CA GLN A 38 2.59 2.72 -3.74
C GLN A 38 2.22 2.96 -2.28
N ILE A 39 3.06 3.69 -1.56
CA ILE A 39 2.86 4.06 -0.17
C ILE A 39 3.13 5.55 0.04
N VAL A 40 2.32 6.15 0.91
CA VAL A 40 2.61 7.43 1.57
C VAL A 40 2.73 7.17 3.06
N THR A 41 3.81 7.60 3.67
CA THR A 41 4.06 7.57 5.12
C THR A 41 5.07 8.65 5.49
N ALA A 42 5.33 8.83 6.78
CA ALA A 42 6.29 9.81 7.30
C ALA A 42 6.94 9.30 8.58
N ALA A 43 8.02 9.95 9.02
CA ALA A 43 8.68 9.62 10.29
C ALA A 43 7.75 9.91 11.49
N ASP A 44 7.07 11.06 11.46
CA ASP A 44 6.18 11.55 12.51
C ASP A 44 4.78 11.92 11.99
N LEU A 45 3.78 11.88 12.86
CA LEU A 45 2.39 12.23 12.50
C LEU A 45 2.23 13.69 12.07
N ALA A 46 3.05 14.59 12.60
CA ALA A 46 3.01 16.02 12.29
C ALA A 46 3.90 16.40 11.11
N THR A 47 4.45 15.43 10.37
CA THR A 47 5.28 15.70 9.19
C THR A 47 4.42 16.26 8.06
N PHE A 48 4.85 17.35 7.44
CA PHE A 48 4.18 17.97 6.29
C PHE A 48 5.21 18.58 5.34
N ASN A 49 4.79 18.84 4.10
CA ASN A 49 5.62 19.50 3.10
C ASN A 49 5.54 21.03 3.29
N SER A 50 6.69 21.70 3.38
CA SER A 50 6.80 23.17 3.39
C SER A 50 7.51 23.67 2.12
N PHE A 51 7.62 24.99 1.93
CA PHE A 51 8.40 25.55 0.81
C PHE A 51 9.89 25.20 0.92
N GLU A 52 10.42 25.15 2.15
CA GLU A 52 11.81 24.78 2.44
C GLU A 52 12.03 23.27 2.37
N LYS A 53 10.99 22.47 2.68
CA LYS A 53 11.01 21.00 2.68
C LYS A 53 9.83 20.43 1.89
N PRO A 54 9.85 20.47 0.56
CA PRO A 54 8.67 20.15 -0.26
C PRO A 54 8.35 18.65 -0.36
N ASN A 55 9.27 17.77 0.06
CA ASN A 55 9.20 16.33 -0.25
C ASN A 55 9.33 15.43 1.00
N GLU A 56 8.84 15.86 2.16
CA GLU A 56 8.86 15.06 3.39
C GLU A 56 7.77 13.97 3.41
N VAL A 57 6.65 14.22 2.73
CA VAL A 57 5.53 13.30 2.56
C VAL A 57 5.24 13.16 1.07
N ILE A 58 5.72 12.06 0.48
CA ILE A 58 5.59 11.77 -0.95
C ILE A 58 5.16 10.33 -1.19
N MET A 59 4.63 10.05 -2.37
CA MET A 59 4.37 8.69 -2.82
C MET A 59 5.70 8.00 -3.19
N THR A 60 5.88 6.78 -2.72
CA THR A 60 7.04 5.93 -3.05
C THR A 60 6.60 4.51 -3.37
N ASP A 61 7.49 3.74 -4.00
CA ASP A 61 7.23 2.33 -4.31
C ASP A 61 7.08 1.50 -3.03
N PHE A 62 6.02 0.71 -2.98
CA PHE A 62 5.77 -0.24 -1.90
C PHE A 62 6.00 -1.68 -2.35
N LYS A 63 6.90 -2.37 -1.67
CA LYS A 63 7.31 -3.75 -1.98
C LYS A 63 6.87 -4.79 -0.94
N GLY A 64 6.12 -4.36 0.09
CA GLY A 64 5.65 -5.23 1.18
C GLY A 64 4.38 -6.02 0.84
N ALA A 65 4.04 -6.18 -0.44
CA ALA A 65 2.86 -6.89 -0.91
C ALA A 65 3.26 -8.16 -1.68
N LYS A 66 2.60 -9.27 -1.39
CA LYS A 66 2.78 -10.53 -2.11
C LYS A 66 1.44 -11.18 -2.34
N TYR A 67 1.18 -11.57 -3.58
CA TYR A 67 0.00 -12.37 -3.92
C TYR A 67 0.44 -13.81 -4.22
N LYS A 68 -0.20 -14.77 -3.57
CA LYS A 68 0.03 -16.20 -3.79
C LYS A 68 -1.23 -16.99 -3.42
N ASP A 69 -1.59 -17.97 -4.24
CA ASP A 69 -2.70 -18.91 -3.99
C ASP A 69 -4.02 -18.23 -3.60
N GLY A 70 -4.35 -17.10 -4.23
CA GLY A 70 -5.59 -16.36 -3.99
C GLY A 70 -5.57 -15.42 -2.78
N VAL A 71 -4.41 -15.30 -2.11
CA VAL A 71 -4.23 -14.48 -0.92
C VAL A 71 -3.21 -13.38 -1.20
N LEU A 72 -3.60 -12.14 -0.89
CA LEU A 72 -2.70 -11.00 -0.84
C LEU A 72 -2.22 -10.80 0.59
N SER A 73 -0.93 -11.03 0.84
CA SER A 73 -0.25 -10.77 2.11
C SER A 73 0.44 -9.41 2.08
N LEU A 74 0.28 -8.64 3.16
CA LEU A 74 0.75 -7.26 3.27
C LEU A 74 1.41 -7.04 4.63
N THR A 75 2.56 -6.35 4.63
CA THR A 75 3.13 -5.72 5.83
C THR A 75 3.00 -4.21 5.70
N ILE A 76 2.02 -3.65 6.39
CA ILE A 76 1.62 -2.24 6.29
C ILE A 76 2.37 -1.45 7.36
N PRO A 77 3.28 -0.52 7.01
CA PRO A 77 3.99 0.29 7.99
C PRO A 77 3.03 1.13 8.85
N ALA A 78 3.49 1.55 10.01
CA ALA A 78 2.75 2.49 10.85
C ALA A 78 2.37 3.76 10.06
N LYS A 79 1.23 4.41 10.40
CA LYS A 79 0.80 5.70 9.84
C LYS A 79 1.02 5.80 8.34
N SER A 80 0.39 4.88 7.60
CA SER A 80 0.60 4.76 6.17
C SER A 80 -0.70 4.58 5.39
N VAL A 81 -0.68 5.06 4.14
CA VAL A 81 -1.70 4.81 3.13
C VAL A 81 -1.02 4.06 1.99
N ILE A 82 -1.57 2.92 1.61
CA ILE A 82 -1.02 2.03 0.59
C ILE A 82 -2.08 1.78 -0.47
N THR A 83 -1.68 1.80 -1.74
CA THR A 83 -2.47 1.27 -2.85
C THR A 83 -1.68 0.17 -3.55
N ILE A 84 -2.31 -0.98 -3.76
CA ILE A 84 -1.77 -2.14 -4.47
C ILE A 84 -2.55 -2.33 -5.76
N ALA A 85 -1.84 -2.52 -6.86
CA ALA A 85 -2.39 -2.92 -8.15
C ALA A 85 -1.95 -4.36 -8.48
N LEU A 86 -2.91 -5.26 -8.62
CA LEU A 86 -2.75 -6.62 -9.11
C LEU A 86 -3.16 -6.64 -10.59
N LYS A 87 -2.17 -6.79 -11.47
CA LYS A 87 -2.30 -6.74 -12.93
C LYS A 87 -2.22 -8.14 -13.54
#